data_AF-A0A2W2DAX7-F1
#
_entry.id   AF-A0A2W2DAX7-F1
#
_cell.length_a   1.000
_cell.length_b   1.000
_cell.length_c   1.000
_cell.angle_alpha   90.00
_cell.angle_beta   90.00
_cell.angle_gamma   90.00
#
_symmetry.space_group_name_H-M   'P 1'
#
loop_
_entity.id
_entity.type
_entity.pdbx_description
1 polymer ?
#
loop_
_entity_poly.entity_id
_entity_poly.type
_entity_poly.pdbx_seq_one_letter_code
_entity_poly.pdbx_strand_id
1 'polypeptide(L)'
;MPDAGPTAVLPRRPLTVGELLDSAVLLLRGQARVLIPVALVLAVGEQLLLYPLRAAAGTAPPVWWVEFGRFAPYWLLLAVGAATEAMIIMLLGNPAARAAAAALVDRPLGVRDLLRLTGARWGATLPLTLLAGVVMFVAALLGPVWFLGFGLLGALAPALVVDRVRPRRAPLRAAALSVRGGGRAGAVRVLGYLVWWILRVGLGTGLFVGLGTLDLLDDAWDVPLSLAIWALVNSVAYPALACLDAVLHLETRMRTEGLDILLSRVPAGTPETVLPAVDR
;
A
#
# COMPACT_ATOMS: atom_id res chain seq x y z
N MET A 1 -3.56 -18.61 32.67
CA MET A 1 -4.06 -17.53 31.80
C MET A 1 -4.75 -18.20 30.63
N PRO A 2 -6.09 -18.14 30.54
CA PRO A 2 -6.82 -18.95 29.56
C PRO A 2 -6.81 -18.28 28.18
N ASP A 3 -6.51 -19.09 27.17
CA ASP A 3 -7.15 -19.12 25.85
C ASP A 3 -7.36 -17.78 25.11
N ALA A 4 -6.28 -17.06 24.82
CA ALA A 4 -6.28 -16.27 23.60
C ALA A 4 -6.18 -17.26 22.42
N GLY A 5 -7.32 -17.64 21.84
CA GLY A 5 -7.34 -18.36 20.57
C GLY A 5 -6.48 -17.66 19.51
N PRO A 6 -6.14 -18.33 18.38
CA PRO A 6 -5.29 -17.74 17.34
C PRO A 6 -5.80 -16.34 16.98
N THR A 7 -4.93 -15.32 17.07
CA THR A 7 -5.31 -13.94 16.72
C THR A 7 -5.70 -13.90 15.25
N ALA A 8 -7.01 -13.84 15.00
CA ALA A 8 -7.56 -13.78 13.67
C ALA A 8 -7.07 -12.49 12.99
N VAL A 9 -6.36 -12.65 11.87
CA VAL A 9 -5.81 -11.53 11.09
C VAL A 9 -6.92 -10.58 10.61
N LEU A 10 -8.13 -11.10 10.38
CA LEU A 10 -9.29 -10.28 10.01
C LEU A 10 -10.57 -10.83 10.65
N PRO A 11 -11.06 -10.23 11.75
CA PRO A 11 -12.34 -10.60 12.34
C PRO A 11 -13.50 -10.36 11.37
N ARG A 12 -14.51 -11.24 11.39
CA ARG A 12 -15.76 -11.07 10.61
C ARG A 12 -16.74 -10.11 11.30
N ARG A 13 -16.24 -8.93 11.70
CA ARG A 13 -17.03 -7.84 12.31
C ARG A 13 -16.45 -6.48 11.89
N PRO A 14 -17.23 -5.39 11.96
CA PRO A 14 -16.71 -4.06 11.73
C PRO A 14 -15.60 -3.70 12.73
N LEU A 15 -14.53 -3.08 12.24
CA LEU A 15 -13.32 -2.80 13.01
C LEU A 15 -13.17 -1.31 13.33
N THR A 16 -12.58 -1.01 14.48
CA THR A 16 -12.08 0.33 14.82
C THR A 16 -10.85 0.68 13.96
N VAL A 17 -10.45 1.96 13.96
CA VAL A 17 -9.27 2.39 13.18
C VAL A 17 -7.99 1.72 13.67
N GLY A 18 -7.83 1.56 15.00
CA GLY A 18 -6.68 0.87 15.58
C GLY A 18 -6.65 -0.62 15.21
N GLU A 19 -7.78 -1.31 15.30
CA GLU A 19 -7.88 -2.72 14.90
C GLU A 19 -7.60 -2.91 13.39
N LEU A 20 -7.97 -1.96 12.53
CA LEU A 20 -7.65 -1.99 11.09
C LEU A 20 -6.13 -1.91 10.84
N LEU A 21 -5.45 -1.00 11.53
CA LEU A 21 -4.00 -0.85 11.43
C LEU A 21 -3.28 -2.10 11.95
N ASP A 22 -3.72 -2.64 13.09
CA ASP A 22 -3.16 -3.88 13.65
C ASP A 22 -3.38 -5.07 12.71
N SER A 23 -4.59 -5.22 12.16
CA SER A 23 -4.92 -6.26 11.17
C SER A 23 -4.02 -6.17 9.92
N ALA A 24 -3.74 -4.95 9.44
CA ALA A 24 -2.84 -4.73 8.31
C ALA A 24 -1.40 -5.14 8.63
N VAL A 25 -0.92 -4.84 9.84
CA VAL A 25 0.42 -5.25 10.32
C VAL A 25 0.50 -6.76 10.52
N LEU A 26 -0.53 -7.39 11.09
CA LEU A 26 -0.62 -8.84 11.23
C LEU A 26 -0.61 -9.54 9.86
N LEU A 27 -1.33 -8.99 8.89
CA LEU A 27 -1.33 -9.49 7.51
C LEU A 27 0.06 -9.37 6.88
N LEU A 28 0.73 -8.22 7.03
CA LEU A 28 2.09 -8.01 6.56
C LEU A 28 3.05 -9.00 7.22
N ARG A 29 2.96 -9.19 8.54
CA ARG A 29 3.79 -10.15 9.28
C ARG A 29 3.59 -11.57 8.78
N GLY A 30 2.34 -11.96 8.51
CA GLY A 30 2.00 -13.28 7.95
C GLY A 30 2.59 -13.51 6.56
N GLN A 31 2.80 -12.45 5.78
CA GLN A 31 3.26 -12.52 4.38
C GLN A 31 4.60 -11.81 4.12
N ALA A 32 5.36 -11.52 5.18
CA ALA A 32 6.59 -10.74 5.11
C ALA A 32 7.63 -11.37 4.18
N ARG A 33 7.67 -12.71 4.12
CA ARG A 33 8.57 -13.48 3.24
C ARG A 33 8.36 -13.21 1.74
N VAL A 34 7.20 -12.69 1.35
CA VAL A 34 6.89 -12.32 -0.04
C VAL A 34 6.88 -10.80 -0.19
N LEU A 35 6.10 -10.12 0.65
CA LEU A 35 5.82 -8.70 0.46
C LEU A 35 7.06 -7.83 0.68
N ILE A 36 7.89 -8.12 1.67
CA ILE A 36 9.09 -7.30 1.97
C ILE A 36 10.14 -7.45 0.86
N PRO A 37 10.56 -8.67 0.42
CA PRO A 37 11.53 -8.79 -0.67
C PRO A 37 11.06 -8.14 -1.99
N VAL A 38 9.79 -8.33 -2.36
CA VAL A 38 9.24 -7.71 -3.57
C VAL A 38 9.22 -6.19 -3.43
N ALA A 39 8.77 -5.68 -2.27
CA ALA A 39 8.78 -4.25 -1.99
C ALA A 39 10.19 -3.66 -1.97
N LEU A 40 11.19 -4.39 -1.47
CA LEU A 40 12.59 -3.96 -1.47
C LEU A 40 13.12 -3.79 -2.89
N VAL A 41 12.89 -4.77 -3.77
CA VAL A 41 13.29 -4.67 -5.19
C VAL A 41 12.64 -3.46 -5.86
N LEU A 42 11.33 -3.27 -5.63
CA LEU A 42 10.58 -2.13 -6.17
C LEU A 42 11.07 -0.79 -5.60
N ALA A 43 11.34 -0.73 -4.29
CA ALA A 43 11.83 0.46 -3.62
C ALA A 43 13.24 0.83 -4.08
N VAL A 44 14.15 -0.14 -4.27
CA VAL A 44 15.46 0.10 -4.88
C VAL A 44 15.29 0.65 -6.30
N GLY A 45 14.42 0.04 -7.12
CA GLY A 45 14.10 0.53 -8.46
C GLY A 45 13.59 1.98 -8.46
N GLU A 46 12.72 2.32 -7.52
CA GLU A 46 12.26 3.70 -7.31
C GLU A 46 13.40 4.63 -6.90
N GLN A 47 14.24 4.25 -5.94
CA GLN A 47 15.34 5.10 -5.50
C GLN A 47 16.31 5.40 -6.64
N LEU A 48 16.60 4.41 -7.49
CA LEU A 48 17.42 4.59 -8.70
C LEU A 48 16.73 5.46 -9.75
N LEU A 49 15.42 5.29 -9.94
CA LEU A 49 14.64 6.10 -10.89
C LEU A 49 14.55 7.58 -10.47
N LEU A 50 14.41 7.84 -9.17
CA LEU A 50 14.29 9.19 -8.63
C LEU A 50 15.65 9.90 -8.48
N TYR A 51 16.76 9.16 -8.41
CA TYR A 51 18.10 9.72 -8.28
C TYR A 51 18.46 10.80 -9.33
N PRO A 52 18.30 10.58 -10.65
CA PRO A 52 18.60 11.62 -11.64
C PRO A 52 17.74 12.88 -11.47
N LEU A 53 16.48 12.72 -11.04
CA LEU A 53 15.59 13.85 -10.75
C LEU A 53 16.03 14.62 -9.50
N ARG A 54 16.52 13.94 -8.46
CA ARG A 54 17.10 14.55 -7.27
C ARG A 54 18.35 15.35 -7.62
N ALA A 55 19.25 14.77 -8.42
CA ALA A 55 20.45 15.45 -8.90
C ALA A 55 20.09 16.70 -9.73
N ALA A 56 19.10 16.60 -10.63
CA ALA A 56 18.62 17.74 -11.43
C ALA A 56 17.94 18.83 -10.59
N ALA A 57 17.21 18.44 -9.53
CA ALA A 57 16.65 19.39 -8.57
C ALA A 57 17.72 20.00 -7.64
N GLY A 58 18.92 19.40 -7.57
CA GLY A 58 19.99 19.76 -6.67
C GLY A 58 19.68 19.49 -5.20
N THR A 59 18.87 18.47 -4.91
CA THR A 59 18.64 18.06 -3.53
C THR A 59 19.81 17.23 -3.03
N ALA A 60 20.31 17.54 -1.83
CA ALA A 60 21.40 16.81 -1.18
C ALA A 60 20.84 15.75 -0.20
N PRO A 61 21.54 14.62 0.01
CA PRO A 61 21.31 13.78 1.17
C PRO A 61 21.49 14.57 2.49
N PRO A 62 20.94 14.09 3.62
CA PRO A 62 20.05 12.92 3.75
C PRO A 62 18.58 13.24 3.61
N VAL A 63 18.25 14.53 3.70
CA VAL A 63 16.90 15.02 3.64
C VAL A 63 16.79 15.92 2.43
N TRP A 64 16.14 15.39 1.40
CA TRP A 64 15.85 16.12 0.18
C TRP A 64 14.77 17.16 0.47
N TRP A 65 15.12 18.24 1.17
CA TRP A 65 14.20 19.32 1.51
C TRP A 65 14.06 20.31 0.35
N VAL A 66 13.01 21.12 0.42
CA VAL A 66 12.79 22.20 -0.55
C VAL A 66 13.79 23.33 -0.30
N GLU A 67 14.50 23.72 -1.36
CA GLU A 67 15.15 25.02 -1.41
C GLU A 67 14.19 26.01 -2.05
N PHE A 68 13.92 27.15 -1.40
CA PHE A 68 12.92 28.13 -1.86
C PHE A 68 13.18 28.65 -3.29
N GLY A 69 14.44 28.61 -3.77
CA GLY A 69 14.81 28.97 -5.15
C GLY A 69 14.55 27.90 -6.21
N ARG A 70 14.16 26.68 -5.83
CA ARG A 70 14.03 25.50 -6.73
C ARG A 70 12.71 24.76 -6.53
N PHE A 71 11.65 25.50 -6.22
CA PHE A 71 10.34 24.90 -5.94
C PHE A 71 9.80 24.05 -7.10
N ALA A 72 9.90 24.51 -8.34
CA ALA A 72 9.35 23.79 -9.50
C ALA A 72 9.98 22.39 -9.72
N PRO A 73 11.32 22.24 -9.82
CA PRO A 73 11.93 20.91 -9.98
C PRO A 73 11.72 20.04 -8.73
N TYR A 74 11.70 20.63 -7.54
CA TYR A 74 11.38 19.91 -6.31
C TYR A 74 9.94 19.38 -6.32
N TRP A 75 8.98 20.19 -6.76
CA TRP A 75 7.58 19.80 -6.86
C TRP A 75 7.37 18.70 -7.90
N LEU A 76 8.07 18.77 -9.03
CA LEU A 76 8.08 17.70 -10.02
C LEU A 76 8.66 16.40 -9.43
N LEU A 77 9.76 16.48 -8.69
CA LEU A 77 10.33 15.33 -7.98
C LEU A 77 9.31 14.70 -7.02
N LEU A 78 8.59 15.51 -6.24
CA LEU A 78 7.52 15.02 -5.35
C LEU A 78 6.38 14.38 -6.14
N ALA A 79 5.96 14.97 -7.26
CA ALA A 79 4.89 14.42 -8.09
C ALA A 79 5.27 13.07 -8.72
N VAL A 80 6.51 12.94 -9.23
CA VAL A 80 7.03 11.65 -9.73
C VAL A 80 7.14 10.63 -8.61
N GLY A 81 7.67 11.03 -7.44
CA GLY A 81 7.76 10.15 -6.28
C GLY A 81 6.40 9.65 -5.78
N ALA A 82 5.39 10.52 -5.73
CA ALA A 82 4.03 10.13 -5.37
C ALA A 82 3.41 9.17 -6.39
N ALA A 83 3.69 9.36 -7.68
CA ALA A 83 3.25 8.46 -8.74
C ALA A 83 3.91 7.09 -8.65
N THR A 84 5.24 7.02 -8.45
CA THR A 84 5.97 5.76 -8.30
C THR A 84 5.53 5.01 -7.04
N GLU A 85 5.35 5.72 -5.92
CA GLU A 85 4.84 5.16 -4.68
C GLU A 85 3.45 4.53 -4.88
N ALA A 86 2.51 5.25 -5.52
CA ALA A 86 1.18 4.71 -5.82
C ALA A 86 1.24 3.48 -6.75
N MET A 87 2.14 3.47 -7.72
CA MET A 87 2.36 2.33 -8.60
C MET A 87 2.86 1.09 -7.82
N ILE A 88 3.82 1.27 -6.93
CA ILE A 88 4.38 0.19 -6.10
C ILE A 88 3.32 -0.36 -5.14
N ILE A 89 2.58 0.52 -4.45
CA ILE A 89 1.48 0.12 -3.57
C ILE A 89 0.42 -0.66 -4.36
N MET A 90 0.08 -0.24 -5.58
CA MET A 90 -0.86 -0.97 -6.44
C MET A 90 -0.36 -2.38 -6.84
N LEU A 91 0.93 -2.51 -7.17
CA LEU A 91 1.54 -3.81 -7.51
C LEU A 91 1.55 -4.75 -6.30
N LEU A 92 1.90 -4.24 -5.11
CA LEU A 92 1.90 -4.99 -3.85
C LEU A 92 0.48 -5.27 -3.34
N GLY A 93 -0.48 -4.40 -3.67
CA GLY A 93 -1.89 -4.53 -3.32
C GLY A 93 -2.51 -5.80 -3.87
N ASN A 94 -2.00 -6.33 -4.98
CA ASN A 94 -2.47 -7.58 -5.56
C ASN A 94 -2.21 -8.80 -4.65
N PRO A 95 -0.96 -9.18 -4.32
CA PRO A 95 -0.71 -10.27 -3.38
C PRO A 95 -1.27 -9.96 -1.98
N ALA A 96 -1.26 -8.71 -1.52
CA ALA A 96 -1.85 -8.32 -0.24
C ALA A 96 -3.37 -8.60 -0.19
N ALA A 97 -4.10 -8.22 -1.24
CA ALA A 97 -5.54 -8.47 -1.37
C ALA A 97 -5.87 -9.97 -1.36
N ARG A 98 -5.05 -10.79 -2.03
CA ARG A 98 -5.20 -12.26 -2.00
C ARG A 98 -4.99 -12.82 -0.62
N ALA A 99 -3.93 -12.37 0.06
CA ALA A 99 -3.63 -12.80 1.41
C ALA A 99 -4.76 -12.42 2.38
N ALA A 100 -5.29 -11.20 2.28
CA ALA A 100 -6.39 -10.74 3.13
C ALA A 100 -7.68 -11.55 2.89
N ALA A 101 -8.04 -11.78 1.62
CA ALA A 101 -9.21 -12.59 1.26
C ALA A 101 -9.09 -14.04 1.78
N ALA A 102 -7.89 -14.62 1.70
CA ALA A 102 -7.63 -15.96 2.20
C ALA A 102 -7.62 -16.03 3.74
N ALA A 103 -7.08 -15.00 4.40
CA ALA A 103 -7.14 -14.86 5.85
C ALA A 103 -8.58 -14.72 6.37
N LEU A 104 -9.46 -14.04 5.63
CA LEU A 104 -10.88 -13.89 5.99
C LEU A 104 -11.64 -15.23 6.03
N VAL A 105 -11.19 -16.21 5.24
CA VAL A 105 -11.77 -17.57 5.19
C VAL A 105 -10.93 -18.59 5.96
N ASP A 106 -10.04 -18.13 6.86
CA ASP A 106 -9.20 -18.95 7.73
C ASP A 106 -8.29 -19.94 6.98
N ARG A 107 -7.85 -19.58 5.76
CA ARG A 107 -6.95 -20.38 4.93
C ARG A 107 -5.72 -19.59 4.52
N PRO A 108 -4.60 -19.69 5.25
CA PRO A 108 -3.39 -18.97 4.88
C PRO A 108 -2.84 -19.48 3.54
N LEU A 109 -2.51 -18.56 2.63
CA LEU A 109 -1.84 -18.88 1.37
C LEU A 109 -0.33 -19.03 1.59
N GLY A 110 0.26 -20.02 0.91
CA GLY A 110 1.70 -20.16 0.84
C GLY A 110 2.36 -19.13 -0.10
N VAL A 111 3.68 -18.98 0.04
CA VAL A 111 4.54 -18.07 -0.76
C VAL A 111 4.31 -18.25 -2.26
N ARG A 112 4.33 -19.51 -2.74
CA ARG A 112 4.14 -19.82 -4.16
C ARG A 112 2.75 -19.41 -4.62
N ASP A 113 1.73 -19.66 -3.81
CA ASP A 113 0.35 -19.42 -4.20
C ASP A 113 0.06 -17.93 -4.34
N LEU A 114 0.65 -17.07 -3.51
CA LEU A 114 0.54 -15.61 -3.64
C LEU A 114 1.12 -15.06 -4.94
N LEU A 115 2.21 -15.66 -5.43
CA LEU A 115 2.88 -15.22 -6.66
C LEU A 115 2.38 -15.92 -7.93
N ARG A 116 1.59 -17.00 -7.80
CA ARG A 116 1.00 -17.68 -8.96
C ARG A 116 0.24 -16.70 -9.83
N LEU A 117 0.55 -16.75 -11.13
CA LEU A 117 -0.11 -15.94 -12.17
C LEU A 117 -1.61 -16.24 -12.24
N THR A 118 -1.98 -17.50 -12.01
CA THR A 118 -3.37 -17.96 -11.92
C THR A 118 -4.02 -17.38 -10.66
N GLY A 119 -4.97 -16.45 -10.87
CA GLY A 119 -5.76 -15.82 -9.80
C GLY A 119 -5.30 -14.42 -9.40
N ALA A 120 -4.04 -14.06 -9.65
CA ALA A 120 -3.52 -12.72 -9.35
C ALA A 120 -3.91 -11.66 -10.38
N ARG A 121 -4.42 -12.03 -11.56
CA ARG A 121 -4.86 -11.07 -12.60
C ARG A 121 -3.80 -10.01 -12.97
N TRP A 122 -2.51 -10.35 -12.90
CA TRP A 122 -1.39 -9.44 -13.19
C TRP A 122 -1.52 -8.69 -14.51
N GLY A 123 -2.06 -9.34 -15.56
CA GLY A 123 -2.30 -8.69 -16.85
C GLY A 123 -3.27 -7.50 -16.78
N ALA A 124 -4.18 -7.47 -15.81
CA ALA A 124 -5.04 -6.32 -15.52
C ALA A 124 -4.44 -5.37 -14.47
N THR A 125 -3.63 -5.88 -13.54
CA THR A 125 -2.93 -5.07 -12.54
C THR A 125 -1.97 -4.10 -13.20
N LEU A 126 -1.13 -4.56 -14.13
CA LEU A 126 -0.12 -3.73 -14.80
C LEU A 126 -0.67 -2.45 -15.46
N PRO A 127 -1.72 -2.50 -16.32
CA PRO A 127 -2.28 -1.27 -16.89
C PRO A 127 -2.95 -0.39 -15.83
N LEU A 128 -3.56 -0.97 -14.79
CA LEU A 128 -4.14 -0.20 -13.69
C LEU A 128 -3.08 0.45 -12.80
N THR A 129 -1.90 -0.16 -12.67
CA THR A 129 -0.73 0.43 -12.03
C THR A 129 -0.32 1.71 -12.75
N LEU A 130 -0.21 1.67 -14.09
CA LEU A 130 0.08 2.87 -14.88
C LEU A 130 -1.00 3.95 -14.70
N LEU A 131 -2.28 3.55 -14.72
CA LEU A 131 -3.38 4.48 -14.45
C LEU A 131 -3.26 5.12 -13.07
N ALA A 132 -3.01 4.34 -12.02
CA ALA A 132 -2.82 4.85 -10.66
C ALA A 132 -1.66 5.84 -10.59
N GLY A 133 -0.53 5.53 -11.25
CA GLY A 133 0.61 6.44 -11.37
C GLY A 133 0.26 7.75 -12.07
N VAL A 134 -0.43 7.70 -13.23
CA VAL A 134 -0.85 8.91 -13.96
C VAL A 134 -1.81 9.77 -13.13
N VAL A 135 -2.81 9.15 -12.51
CA VAL A 135 -3.78 9.87 -11.67
C VAL A 135 -3.05 10.52 -10.50
N MET A 136 -2.14 9.81 -9.83
CA MET A 136 -1.39 10.40 -8.72
C MET A 136 -0.43 11.50 -9.16
N PHE A 137 0.26 11.31 -10.29
CA PHE A 137 1.15 12.34 -10.84
C PHE A 137 0.39 13.65 -11.08
N VAL A 138 -0.75 13.58 -11.78
CA VAL A 138 -1.60 14.75 -12.05
C VAL A 138 -2.14 15.34 -10.74
N ALA A 139 -2.66 14.51 -9.83
CA ALA A 139 -3.17 14.99 -8.55
C ALA A 139 -2.09 15.68 -7.70
N ALA A 140 -0.86 15.18 -7.71
CA ALA A 140 0.28 15.79 -7.03
C ALA A 140 0.72 17.10 -7.68
N LEU A 141 0.66 17.23 -9.01
CA LEU A 141 0.93 18.51 -9.67
C LEU A 141 -0.09 19.59 -9.27
N LEU A 142 -1.32 19.20 -8.95
CA LEU A 142 -2.40 20.10 -8.54
C LEU A 142 -2.40 20.47 -7.04
N GLY A 143 -1.26 20.35 -6.36
CA GLY A 143 -1.17 20.73 -4.95
C GLY A 143 -1.79 19.67 -4.03
N PRO A 144 -2.64 20.04 -3.06
CA PRO A 144 -3.20 19.10 -2.07
C PRO A 144 -4.20 18.09 -2.65
N VAL A 145 -4.53 18.14 -3.94
CA VAL A 145 -5.45 17.21 -4.59
C VAL A 145 -4.94 15.76 -4.51
N TRP A 146 -3.64 15.55 -4.29
CA TRP A 146 -3.07 14.23 -4.03
C TRP A 146 -3.74 13.47 -2.88
N PHE A 147 -4.24 14.16 -1.84
CA PHE A 147 -4.98 13.51 -0.75
C PHE A 147 -6.23 12.78 -1.27
N LEU A 148 -6.94 13.40 -2.22
CA LEU A 148 -8.13 12.83 -2.84
C LEU A 148 -7.74 11.67 -3.76
N GLY A 149 -6.72 11.87 -4.61
CA GLY A 149 -6.19 10.81 -5.47
C GLY A 149 -5.80 9.57 -4.66
N PHE A 150 -5.04 9.76 -3.59
CA PHE A 150 -4.61 8.68 -2.72
C PHE A 150 -5.81 7.98 -2.05
N GLY A 151 -6.73 8.74 -1.44
CA GLY A 151 -7.91 8.17 -0.77
C GLY A 151 -8.85 7.37 -1.69
N LEU A 152 -8.96 7.75 -2.96
CA LEU A 152 -9.85 7.09 -3.93
C LEU A 152 -9.24 5.86 -4.60
N LEU A 153 -7.91 5.78 -4.71
CA LEU A 153 -7.23 4.70 -5.45
C LEU A 153 -6.97 3.43 -4.64
N GLY A 154 -7.04 3.48 -3.30
CA GLY A 154 -6.61 2.37 -2.43
C GLY A 154 -7.30 1.03 -2.68
N ALA A 155 -8.60 1.08 -2.97
CA ALA A 155 -9.38 -0.12 -3.22
C ALA A 155 -9.21 -0.72 -4.64
N LEU A 156 -8.33 -0.17 -5.49
CA LEU A 156 -8.14 -0.67 -6.87
C LEU A 156 -7.70 -2.14 -6.93
N ALA A 157 -6.61 -2.49 -6.23
CA ALA A 157 -6.10 -3.86 -6.26
C ALA A 157 -7.08 -4.84 -5.58
N PRO A 158 -7.63 -4.54 -4.39
CA PRO A 158 -8.66 -5.36 -3.78
C PRO A 158 -9.91 -5.53 -4.65
N ALA A 159 -10.45 -4.47 -5.27
CA ALA A 159 -11.59 -4.58 -6.16
C ALA A 159 -11.28 -5.50 -7.36
N LEU A 160 -10.09 -5.40 -7.95
CA LEU A 160 -9.69 -6.25 -9.06
C LEU A 160 -9.56 -7.73 -8.63
N VAL A 161 -8.94 -7.99 -7.49
CA VAL A 161 -8.52 -9.34 -7.09
C VAL A 161 -9.61 -10.06 -6.29
N VAL A 162 -10.19 -9.37 -5.32
CA VAL A 162 -11.19 -9.89 -4.37
C VAL A 162 -12.57 -9.87 -5.01
N ASP A 163 -13.04 -8.70 -5.44
CA ASP A 163 -14.38 -8.55 -6.04
C ASP A 163 -14.43 -9.09 -7.49
N ARG A 164 -13.26 -9.34 -8.09
CA ARG A 164 -13.13 -9.82 -9.48
C ARG A 164 -13.80 -8.93 -10.53
N VAL A 165 -13.97 -7.64 -10.25
CA VAL A 165 -14.57 -6.70 -11.20
C VAL A 165 -13.74 -6.59 -12.48
N ARG A 166 -14.39 -6.25 -13.60
CA ARG A 166 -13.68 -6.01 -14.86
C ARG A 166 -12.70 -4.84 -14.70
N PRO A 167 -11.51 -4.85 -15.32
CA PRO A 167 -10.49 -3.80 -15.09
C PRO A 167 -11.00 -2.38 -15.36
N ARG A 168 -11.86 -2.22 -16.38
CA ARG A 168 -12.49 -0.93 -16.71
C ARG A 168 -13.45 -0.40 -15.63
N ARG A 169 -14.01 -1.28 -14.79
CA ARG A 169 -14.93 -0.93 -13.68
C ARG A 169 -14.22 -0.82 -12.34
N ALA A 170 -12.99 -1.32 -12.22
CA ALA A 170 -12.23 -1.30 -10.97
C ALA A 170 -12.03 0.11 -10.40
N PRO A 171 -11.69 1.16 -11.19
CA PRO A 171 -11.54 2.51 -10.64
C PRO A 171 -12.84 3.08 -10.07
N LEU A 172 -13.95 2.88 -10.77
CA LEU A 172 -15.25 3.35 -10.31
C LEU A 172 -15.69 2.62 -9.05
N ARG A 173 -15.47 1.29 -8.99
CA ARG A 173 -15.75 0.47 -7.80
C ARG A 173 -14.93 0.93 -6.60
N ALA A 174 -13.63 1.14 -6.79
CA ALA A 174 -12.73 1.61 -5.75
C ALA A 174 -13.17 2.98 -5.21
N ALA A 175 -13.40 3.95 -6.10
CA ALA A 175 -13.87 5.28 -5.72
C ALA A 175 -15.22 5.23 -4.99
N ALA A 176 -16.17 4.43 -5.49
CA ALA A 176 -17.49 4.28 -4.86
C ALA A 176 -17.40 3.70 -3.44
N LEU A 177 -16.56 2.69 -3.22
CA LEU A 177 -16.33 2.14 -1.87
C LEU A 177 -15.61 3.14 -0.97
N SER A 178 -14.64 3.89 -1.49
CA SER A 178 -13.93 4.92 -0.72
C SER A 178 -14.84 6.02 -0.18
N VAL A 179 -15.89 6.40 -0.92
CA VAL A 179 -16.85 7.46 -0.52
C VAL A 179 -18.05 6.94 0.26
N ARG A 180 -18.38 5.64 0.15
CA ARG A 180 -19.50 5.02 0.88
C ARG A 180 -19.26 5.09 2.40
N GLY A 181 -20.38 5.07 3.14
CA GLY A 181 -20.33 5.15 4.62
C GLY A 181 -19.71 6.45 5.14
N GLY A 182 -19.88 7.56 4.40
CA GLY A 182 -19.39 8.88 4.80
C GLY A 182 -17.90 9.12 4.52
N GLY A 183 -17.29 8.40 3.57
CA GLY A 183 -15.88 8.60 3.21
C GLY A 183 -14.86 8.03 4.20
N ARG A 184 -15.31 7.20 5.17
CA ARG A 184 -14.47 6.61 6.22
C ARG A 184 -13.26 5.88 5.64
N ALA A 185 -13.46 5.07 4.61
CA ALA A 185 -12.37 4.30 3.99
C ALA A 185 -11.31 5.24 3.39
N GLY A 186 -11.72 6.26 2.63
CA GLY A 186 -10.81 7.28 2.13
C GLY A 186 -10.04 7.98 3.26
N ALA A 187 -10.73 8.37 4.33
CA ALA A 187 -10.13 9.06 5.48
C ALA A 187 -9.13 8.19 6.24
N VAL A 188 -9.47 6.92 6.53
CA VAL A 188 -8.57 5.98 7.22
C VAL A 188 -7.33 5.70 6.37
N ARG A 189 -7.47 5.58 5.04
CA ARG A 189 -6.34 5.43 4.13
C ARG A 189 -5.41 6.63 4.15
N VAL A 190 -5.95 7.85 4.08
CA VAL A 190 -5.16 9.08 4.17
C VAL A 190 -4.46 9.18 5.52
N LEU A 191 -5.15 8.86 6.62
CA LEU A 191 -4.56 8.81 7.95
C LEU A 191 -3.41 7.79 8.02
N GLY A 192 -3.63 6.58 7.51
CA GLY A 192 -2.60 5.54 7.44
C GLY A 192 -1.38 6.01 6.67
N TYR A 193 -1.58 6.66 5.52
CA TYR A 193 -0.49 7.27 4.75
C TYR A 193 0.25 8.35 5.53
N LEU A 194 -0.46 9.27 6.19
CA LEU A 194 0.16 10.36 6.96
C LEU A 194 1.00 9.84 8.12
N VAL A 195 0.47 8.88 8.88
CA VAL A 195 1.22 8.22 9.97
C VAL A 195 2.48 7.58 9.41
N TRP A 196 2.37 6.91 8.26
CA TRP A 196 3.52 6.25 7.65
C TRP A 196 4.52 7.20 7.04
N TRP A 197 4.06 8.30 6.47
CA TRP A 197 4.91 9.35 5.96
C TRP A 197 5.75 9.96 7.08
N ILE A 198 5.14 10.26 8.24
CA ILE A 198 5.85 10.76 9.44
C ILE A 198 6.91 9.75 9.90
N LEU A 199 6.54 8.48 10.04
CA LEU A 199 7.45 7.44 10.50
C LEU A 199 8.58 7.19 9.49
N ARG A 200 8.28 7.24 8.19
CA ARG A 200 9.26 7.12 7.11
C ARG A 200 10.28 8.26 7.15
N VAL A 201 9.81 9.50 7.27
CA VAL A 201 10.70 10.67 7.37
C VAL A 201 11.53 10.58 8.65
N GLY A 202 10.93 10.24 9.79
CA GLY A 202 11.66 10.10 11.06
C GLY A 202 12.72 9.00 11.03
N LEU A 203 12.40 7.81 10.50
CA LEU A 203 13.33 6.70 10.39
C LEU A 203 14.43 6.97 9.36
N GLY A 204 14.06 7.49 8.18
CA GLY A 204 15.01 7.76 7.10
C GLY A 204 16.03 8.83 7.49
N THR A 205 15.55 9.94 8.05
CA THR A 205 16.44 11.02 8.51
C THR A 205 17.19 10.66 9.78
N GLY A 206 16.50 10.05 10.77
CA GLY A 206 17.10 9.68 12.05
C GLY A 206 18.21 8.63 11.93
N LEU A 207 18.03 7.62 11.08
CA LEU A 207 19.06 6.60 10.86
C LEU A 207 20.32 7.20 10.21
N PHE A 208 20.14 8.06 9.21
CA PHE A 208 21.27 8.70 8.55
C PHE A 208 22.00 9.65 9.50
N VAL A 209 21.27 10.57 10.14
CA VAL A 209 21.86 11.56 11.06
C VAL A 209 22.54 10.85 12.22
N GLY A 210 21.93 9.80 12.77
CA GLY A 210 22.52 9.00 13.84
C GLY A 210 23.86 8.38 13.45
N LEU A 211 23.95 7.78 12.25
CA LEU A 211 25.21 7.23 11.75
C LEU A 211 26.27 8.31 11.51
N GLY A 212 25.87 9.46 10.96
CA GLY A 212 26.77 10.61 10.75
C GLY A 212 27.31 11.19 12.06
N THR A 213 26.49 11.26 13.12
CA THR A 213 26.94 11.77 14.43
C THR A 213 27.98 10.89 15.12
N LEU A 214 28.10 9.62 14.72
CA LEU A 214 29.09 8.68 15.26
C LEU A 214 30.40 8.71 14.46
N ASP A 215 30.52 9.58 13.44
CA ASP A 215 31.69 9.72 12.57
C ASP A 215 32.12 8.38 11.93
N LEU A 216 31.13 7.53 11.64
CA LEU A 216 31.35 6.17 11.11
C LEU A 216 31.46 6.14 9.58
N LEU A 217 31.27 7.27 8.90
CA LEU A 217 31.03 7.33 7.46
C LEU A 217 31.71 8.55 6.84
N ASP A 218 32.45 8.30 5.75
CA ASP A 218 32.98 9.36 4.89
C ASP A 218 31.88 9.94 3.97
N ASP A 219 32.03 11.20 3.55
CA ASP A 219 31.12 11.91 2.63
C ASP A 219 30.80 11.12 1.33
N ALA A 220 31.73 10.26 0.89
CA ALA A 220 31.53 9.41 -0.29
C ALA A 220 30.36 8.41 -0.13
N TRP A 221 29.95 8.12 1.10
CA TRP A 221 28.87 7.19 1.41
C TRP A 221 27.49 7.85 1.51
N ASP A 222 27.39 9.18 1.54
CA ASP A 222 26.14 9.89 1.78
C ASP A 222 25.02 9.50 0.80
N VAL A 223 25.33 9.49 -0.49
CA VAL A 223 24.37 9.12 -1.54
C VAL A 223 23.97 7.64 -1.45
N PRO A 224 24.90 6.67 -1.56
CA PRO A 224 24.51 5.25 -1.55
C PRO A 224 23.85 4.84 -0.24
N LEU A 225 24.29 5.38 0.90
CA LEU A 225 23.66 5.11 2.19
C LEU A 225 22.25 5.69 2.27
N SER A 226 22.06 6.94 1.85
CA SER A 226 20.72 7.54 1.81
C SER A 226 19.77 6.71 0.96
N LEU A 227 20.17 6.33 -0.27
CA LEU A 227 19.36 5.48 -1.14
C LEU A 227 19.04 4.12 -0.48
N ALA A 228 20.01 3.50 0.19
CA ALA A 228 19.82 2.24 0.89
C ALA A 228 18.84 2.35 2.06
N ILE A 229 18.98 3.40 2.90
CA ILE A 229 18.09 3.67 4.03
C ILE A 229 16.66 3.90 3.55
N TRP A 230 16.47 4.78 2.56
CA TRP A 230 15.14 5.08 2.03
C TRP A 230 14.51 3.86 1.36
N ALA A 231 15.28 3.04 0.62
CA ALA A 231 14.79 1.79 0.06
C ALA A 231 14.38 0.79 1.15
N LEU A 232 15.16 0.67 2.23
CA LEU A 232 14.86 -0.22 3.35
C LEU A 232 13.57 0.21 4.07
N VAL A 233 13.43 1.48 4.40
CA VAL A 233 12.21 2.03 5.02
C VAL A 233 11.01 1.82 4.11
N ASN A 234 11.14 2.12 2.81
CA ASN A 234 10.08 1.94 1.83
C ASN A 234 9.70 0.46 1.61
N SER A 235 10.64 -0.47 1.77
CA SER A 235 10.38 -1.91 1.67
C SER A 235 9.42 -2.44 2.75
N VAL A 236 9.30 -1.73 3.87
CA VAL A 236 8.29 -2.00 4.90
C VAL A 236 7.08 -1.10 4.68
N ALA A 237 7.30 0.14 4.25
CA ALA A 237 6.23 1.12 4.19
C ALA A 237 5.14 0.76 3.16
N TYR A 238 5.56 0.48 1.94
CA TYR A 238 4.66 0.17 0.82
C TYR A 238 3.80 -1.06 1.02
N PRO A 239 4.34 -2.22 1.46
CA PRO A 239 3.49 -3.38 1.66
C PRO A 239 2.56 -3.22 2.85
N ALA A 240 2.90 -2.43 3.88
CA ALA A 240 1.96 -2.15 4.97
C ALA A 240 0.75 -1.34 4.47
N LEU A 241 0.95 -0.34 3.60
CA LEU A 241 -0.15 0.41 2.97
C LEU A 241 -0.99 -0.48 2.04
N ALA A 242 -0.35 -1.37 1.28
CA ALA A 242 -1.04 -2.35 0.46
C ALA A 242 -1.88 -3.34 1.30
N CYS A 243 -1.38 -3.76 2.45
CA CYS A 243 -2.14 -4.57 3.42
C CYS A 243 -3.30 -3.78 4.02
N LEU A 244 -3.09 -2.51 4.38
CA LEU A 244 -4.15 -1.63 4.86
C LEU A 244 -5.27 -1.51 3.83
N ASP A 245 -4.96 -1.32 2.55
CA ASP A 245 -5.96 -1.30 1.47
C ASP A 245 -6.80 -2.56 1.39
N ALA A 246 -6.16 -3.71 1.47
CA ALA A 246 -6.83 -5.00 1.42
C ALA A 246 -7.79 -5.19 2.60
N VAL A 247 -7.32 -4.92 3.82
CA VAL A 247 -8.11 -5.02 5.06
C VAL A 247 -9.27 -4.02 5.03
N LEU A 248 -8.99 -2.77 4.68
CA LEU A 248 -9.97 -1.69 4.64
C LEU A 248 -11.07 -1.93 3.60
N HIS A 249 -10.70 -2.48 2.43
CA HIS A 249 -11.66 -2.88 1.42
C HIS A 249 -12.63 -3.95 1.95
N LEU A 250 -12.11 -4.99 2.60
CA LEU A 250 -12.94 -6.05 3.17
C LEU A 250 -13.83 -5.54 4.31
N GLU A 251 -13.32 -4.72 5.22
CA GLU A 251 -14.12 -4.11 6.29
C GLU A 251 -15.22 -3.21 5.73
N THR A 252 -14.91 -2.40 4.70
CA THR A 252 -15.89 -1.54 4.05
C THR A 252 -17.03 -2.38 3.44
N ARG A 253 -16.70 -3.52 2.84
CA ARG A 253 -17.71 -4.44 2.30
C ARG A 253 -18.52 -5.15 3.39
N MET A 254 -17.93 -5.51 4.53
CA MET A 254 -18.69 -6.01 5.67
C MET A 254 -19.69 -4.95 6.15
N ARG A 255 -19.23 -3.71 6.34
CA ARG A 255 -20.05 -2.62 6.87
C ARG A 255 -21.15 -2.16 5.93
N THR A 256 -20.87 -2.08 4.62
CA THR A 256 -21.78 -1.45 3.65
C THR A 256 -22.52 -2.43 2.76
N GLU A 257 -22.02 -3.66 2.60
CA GLU A 257 -22.60 -4.65 1.69
C GLU A 257 -23.03 -5.94 2.40
N GLY A 258 -22.70 -6.11 3.69
CA GLY A 258 -23.05 -7.29 4.49
C GLY A 258 -22.24 -8.53 4.08
N LEU A 259 -20.97 -8.35 3.72
CA LEU A 259 -20.07 -9.45 3.35
C LEU A 259 -19.96 -10.52 4.45
N ASP A 260 -19.97 -10.11 5.72
CA ASP A 260 -20.00 -10.99 6.89
C ASP A 260 -21.26 -11.88 6.92
N ILE A 261 -22.43 -11.32 6.63
CA ILE A 261 -23.69 -12.05 6.52
C ILE A 261 -23.63 -13.03 5.35
N LEU A 262 -23.06 -12.63 4.21
CA LEU A 262 -22.89 -13.53 3.08
C LEU A 262 -22.01 -14.71 3.45
N LEU A 263 -20.83 -14.45 4.02
CA LEU A 263 -19.87 -15.49 4.43
C LEU A 263 -20.44 -16.47 5.45
N SER A 264 -21.27 -16.00 6.40
CA SER A 264 -21.93 -16.88 7.38
C SER A 264 -22.98 -17.82 6.78
N ARG A 265 -23.50 -17.51 5.59
CA ARG A 265 -24.55 -18.29 4.91
C ARG A 265 -24.02 -19.24 3.84
N VAL A 266 -22.70 -19.25 3.61
CA VAL A 266 -22.09 -20.08 2.57
C VAL A 266 -22.11 -21.55 2.98
N PRO A 267 -22.62 -22.46 2.13
CA PRO A 267 -22.54 -23.90 2.38
C PRO A 267 -21.09 -24.39 2.45
N ALA A 268 -20.84 -25.35 3.35
CA ALA A 268 -19.54 -26.03 3.43
C ALA A 268 -19.16 -26.63 2.06
N GLY A 269 -17.97 -26.30 1.56
CA GLY A 269 -17.44 -26.79 0.27
C GLY A 269 -17.53 -25.83 -0.91
N THR A 270 -18.09 -24.62 -0.74
CA THR A 270 -18.14 -23.62 -1.82
C THR A 270 -16.73 -23.13 -2.21
N PRO A 271 -16.38 -23.03 -3.51
CA PRO A 271 -15.03 -22.66 -3.94
C PRO A 271 -14.60 -21.27 -3.42
N GLU A 272 -13.45 -21.22 -2.74
CA GLU A 272 -12.93 -20.04 -2.04
C GLU A 272 -12.83 -18.79 -2.92
N THR A 273 -12.52 -18.98 -4.19
CA THR A 273 -12.41 -17.90 -5.17
C THR A 273 -13.72 -17.19 -5.46
N VAL A 274 -14.84 -17.80 -5.10
CA VAL A 274 -16.20 -17.28 -5.31
C VAL A 274 -16.70 -16.55 -4.06
N LEU A 275 -16.22 -16.91 -2.87
CA LEU A 275 -16.76 -16.43 -1.58
C LEU A 275 -16.66 -14.92 -1.39
N PRO A 276 -15.51 -14.28 -1.64
CA PRO A 276 -15.42 -12.83 -1.55
C PRO A 276 -15.75 -12.15 -2.89
N ALA A 277 -15.90 -12.89 -3.99
CA ALA A 277 -16.14 -12.33 -5.32
C ALA A 277 -17.63 -12.11 -5.65
N VAL A 278 -18.54 -12.38 -4.71
CA VAL A 278 -19.99 -12.18 -4.91
C VAL A 278 -20.28 -10.68 -5.00
N ASP A 279 -20.52 -10.20 -6.22
CA ASP A 279 -21.12 -8.88 -6.48
C ASP A 279 -22.63 -8.94 -6.17
N ARG A 280 -23.15 -7.86 -5.59
CA ARG A 280 -24.58 -7.53 -5.63
C ARG A 280 -24.81 -6.44 -6.65
#